data_AF-A0A2D5I3E3-F1
#
_entry.id   AF-A0A2D5I3E3-F1
#
_cell.length_a   1.000
_cell.length_b   1.000
_cell.length_c   1.000
_cell.angle_alpha   90.00
_cell.angle_beta   90.00
_cell.angle_gamma   90.00
#
_symmetry.space_group_name_H-M   'P 1'
#
loop_
_entity.id
_entity.type
_entity.pdbx_description
1 polymer ?
#
loop_
_entity_poly.entity_id
_entity_poly.type
_entity_poly.pdbx_seq_one_letter_code
_entity_poly.pdbx_strand_id
1 'polypeptide(L)'
;LHGGKWLEKVVSGGMTVNDCLLHCIQNELPFGGIGNSGTGSYHGIWGFENFSHMKAVFQQSKFSLMKKLDPPFTYISDKLIDFIKKYI
;
A
#
# COMPACT_ATOMS: atom_id res chain seq x y z
N LEU A 1 3.34 -11.26 -34.76
CA LEU A 1 4.00 -11.59 -33.48
C LEU A 1 2.92 -11.65 -32.39
N HIS A 2 2.65 -12.84 -31.85
CA HIS A 2 1.52 -13.09 -30.93
C HIS A 2 1.75 -12.60 -29.49
N GLY A 3 2.94 -12.05 -29.17
CA GLY A 3 3.35 -11.70 -27.81
C GLY A 3 2.39 -10.75 -27.09
N GLY A 4 1.89 -9.71 -27.78
CA GLY A 4 0.95 -8.75 -27.19
C GLY A 4 -0.38 -9.37 -26.72
N LYS A 5 -0.85 -10.43 -27.40
CA LYS A 5 -2.14 -11.07 -27.06
C LYS A 5 -2.10 -11.82 -25.72
N TRP A 6 -0.93 -12.27 -25.29
CA TRP A 6 -0.78 -13.05 -24.05
C TRP A 6 -0.56 -12.17 -22.83
N LEU A 7 0.08 -11.00 -23.01
CA LEU A 7 0.32 -10.03 -21.93
C LEU A 7 -0.98 -9.58 -21.24
N GLU A 8 -2.07 -9.43 -21.99
CA GLU A 8 -3.35 -8.98 -21.44
C GLU A 8 -4.26 -10.14 -20.98
N LYS A 9 -3.96 -11.38 -21.37
CA LYS A 9 -4.87 -12.53 -21.19
C LYS A 9 -4.42 -13.52 -20.12
N VAL A 10 -3.15 -13.47 -19.72
CA VAL A 10 -2.56 -14.44 -18.79
C VAL A 10 -2.12 -13.72 -17.53
N VAL A 11 -2.60 -14.21 -16.39
CA VAL A 11 -2.14 -13.77 -15.08
C VAL A 11 -0.87 -14.56 -14.72
N SER A 12 0.24 -13.86 -14.48
CA SER A 12 1.54 -14.44 -14.14
C SER A 12 2.32 -13.52 -13.21
N GLY A 13 3.24 -14.09 -12.42
CA GLY A 13 4.14 -13.29 -11.56
C GLY A 13 5.18 -12.48 -12.35
N GLY A 14 5.62 -13.00 -13.49
CA GLY A 14 6.56 -12.33 -14.40
C GLY A 14 6.53 -12.96 -15.78
N MET A 15 6.93 -12.20 -16.80
CA MET A 15 6.98 -12.67 -18.19
C MET A 15 8.20 -12.09 -18.88
N THR A 16 8.89 -12.91 -19.67
CA THR A 16 9.94 -12.46 -20.60
C THR A 16 9.46 -12.72 -22.01
N VAL A 17 9.55 -11.70 -22.87
CA VAL A 17 9.16 -11.80 -24.28
C VAL A 17 10.42 -11.99 -25.12
N ASN A 18 10.39 -12.99 -26.00
CA ASN A 18 11.50 -13.38 -26.88
C ASN A 18 12.77 -13.90 -26.16
N ASP A 19 12.69 -14.16 -24.86
CA ASP A 19 13.75 -14.77 -24.06
C ASP A 19 13.13 -15.49 -22.85
N CYS A 20 13.95 -16.15 -22.02
CA CYS A 20 13.55 -16.81 -20.80
C CYS A 20 14.44 -16.38 -19.63
N LEU A 21 13.91 -16.46 -18.41
CA LEU A 21 14.59 -16.21 -17.13
C LEU A 21 15.12 -14.79 -16.89
N LEU A 22 15.52 -14.01 -17.90
CA LEU A 22 16.26 -12.75 -17.68
C LEU A 22 15.55 -11.71 -16.80
N HIS A 23 14.21 -11.73 -16.73
CA HIS A 23 13.46 -10.87 -15.82
C HIS A 23 13.77 -11.14 -14.33
N CYS A 24 14.30 -12.31 -13.96
CA CYS A 24 14.69 -12.63 -12.59
C CYS A 24 16.05 -12.05 -12.17
N ILE A 25 16.85 -11.56 -13.12
CA ILE A 25 18.17 -10.96 -12.83
C ILE A 25 18.07 -9.43 -12.76
N GLN A 26 16.99 -8.86 -13.32
CA GLN A 26 16.78 -7.42 -13.30
C GLN A 26 16.31 -6.95 -11.91
N ASN A 27 17.20 -6.28 -11.17
CA ASN A 27 16.94 -5.79 -9.82
C ASN A 27 15.88 -4.67 -9.76
N GLU A 28 15.65 -3.98 -10.88
CA GLU A 28 14.63 -2.92 -11.00
C GLU A 28 13.25 -3.45 -11.41
N LEU A 29 13.04 -4.77 -11.37
CA LEU A 29 11.72 -5.38 -11.55
C LEU A 29 11.32 -6.15 -10.28
N PRO A 30 10.04 -6.05 -9.86
CA PRO A 30 9.53 -6.87 -8.76
C PRO A 30 9.55 -8.34 -9.20
N PHE A 31 10.19 -9.19 -8.42
CA PHE A 31 10.18 -10.63 -8.65
C PHE A 31 9.35 -11.32 -7.57
N GLY A 32 8.29 -12.00 -8.00
CA GLY A 32 7.29 -12.58 -7.11
C GLY A 32 6.27 -13.41 -7.85
N GLY A 33 5.43 -14.13 -7.09
CA GLY A 33 4.37 -14.97 -7.61
C GLY A 33 2.98 -14.33 -7.48
N ILE A 34 2.00 -14.95 -8.13
CA ILE A 34 0.58 -14.68 -7.94
C ILE A 34 -0.21 -15.99 -7.83
N GLY A 35 -1.14 -16.07 -6.87
CA GLY A 35 -1.94 -17.27 -6.62
C GLY A 35 -1.10 -18.42 -6.06
N ASN A 36 -1.24 -19.62 -6.63
CA ASN A 36 -0.51 -20.81 -6.17
C ASN A 36 1.02 -20.71 -6.36
N SER A 37 1.50 -19.76 -7.17
CA SER A 37 2.93 -19.53 -7.39
C SER A 37 3.58 -18.64 -6.30
N GLY A 38 2.78 -18.06 -5.40
CA GLY A 38 3.24 -17.25 -4.28
C GLY A 38 2.50 -15.92 -4.14
N THR A 39 2.90 -15.14 -3.15
CA THR A 39 2.37 -13.79 -2.86
C THR A 39 3.48 -12.85 -2.44
N GLY A 40 3.33 -11.57 -2.76
CA GLY A 40 4.35 -10.57 -2.52
C GLY A 40 5.47 -10.63 -3.57
N SER A 41 6.41 -9.71 -3.46
CA SER A 41 7.53 -9.57 -4.39
C SER A 41 8.76 -9.05 -3.66
N TYR A 42 9.94 -9.41 -4.18
CA TYR A 42 11.22 -8.88 -3.74
C TYR A 42 12.01 -8.35 -4.94
N HIS A 43 13.30 -8.05 -4.71
CA HIS A 43 14.19 -7.17 -5.49
C HIS A 43 14.05 -5.70 -5.15
N GLY A 44 15.20 -5.00 -5.15
CA GLY A 44 15.29 -3.56 -4.94
C GLY A 44 14.42 -3.05 -3.80
N ILE A 45 13.60 -2.05 -4.13
CA ILE A 45 12.67 -1.41 -3.20
C ILE A 45 11.57 -2.35 -2.71
N TRP A 46 11.04 -3.24 -3.56
CA TRP A 46 9.98 -4.18 -3.18
C TRP A 46 10.44 -5.14 -2.11
N GLY A 47 11.70 -5.60 -2.19
CA GLY A 47 12.31 -6.41 -1.13
C GLY A 47 12.41 -5.64 0.19
N PHE A 48 12.89 -4.40 0.14
CA PHE A 48 12.98 -3.54 1.33
C PHE A 48 11.59 -3.31 1.95
N GLU A 49 10.58 -2.97 1.16
CA GLU A 49 9.21 -2.76 1.63
C GLU A 49 8.62 -4.04 2.22
N ASN A 50 8.83 -5.20 1.59
CA ASN A 50 8.26 -6.47 2.04
C ASN A 50 8.90 -6.98 3.35
N PHE A 51 10.15 -6.60 3.65
CA PHE A 51 10.84 -6.91 4.91
C PHE A 51 10.84 -5.76 5.93
N SER A 52 10.16 -4.66 5.62
CA SER A 52 10.03 -3.51 6.50
C SER A 52 8.63 -3.40 7.08
N HIS A 53 8.54 -2.93 8.31
CA HIS A 53 7.27 -2.50 8.87
C HIS A 53 7.03 -1.01 8.57
N MET A 54 6.07 -0.69 7.70
CA MET A 54 5.65 0.68 7.43
C MET A 54 4.92 1.27 8.64
N LYS A 55 5.70 1.81 9.58
CA LYS A 55 5.18 2.39 10.82
C LYS A 55 4.40 3.67 10.54
N ALA A 56 3.09 3.62 10.76
CA ALA A 56 2.26 4.81 10.79
C ALA A 56 2.63 5.71 11.98
N VAL A 57 3.03 6.95 11.70
CA VAL A 57 3.32 7.96 12.72
C VAL A 57 2.45 9.18 12.44
N PHE A 58 1.59 9.53 13.40
CA PHE A 58 0.80 10.75 13.37
C PHE A 58 1.21 11.66 14.53
N GLN A 59 1.48 12.92 14.23
CA GLN A 59 1.82 13.94 15.23
C GLN A 59 0.72 14.99 15.29
N GLN A 60 -0.07 14.96 16.36
CA GLN A 60 -1.14 15.93 16.58
C GLN A 60 -0.56 17.31 16.96
N SER A 61 -1.03 18.37 16.30
CA SER A 61 -0.67 19.75 16.66
C SER A 61 -1.03 20.08 18.12
N LYS A 62 -0.16 20.87 18.78
CA LYS A 62 -0.40 21.39 20.13
C LYS A 62 -1.67 22.23 20.23
N PHE A 63 -2.10 22.85 19.13
CA PHE A 63 -3.28 23.70 19.02
C PHE A 63 -4.49 22.97 18.40
N SER A 64 -4.51 21.64 18.46
CA SER A 64 -5.61 20.86 17.90
C SER A 64 -6.93 21.11 18.63
N LEU A 65 -8.01 21.31 17.85
CA LEU A 65 -9.39 21.28 18.33
C LEU A 65 -9.75 19.91 18.92
N MET A 66 -9.05 18.84 18.54
CA MET A 66 -9.29 17.49 19.07
C MET A 66 -9.05 17.40 20.58
N LYS A 67 -8.21 18.26 21.17
CA LYS A 67 -8.04 18.35 22.63
C LYS A 67 -9.34 18.72 23.37
N LYS A 68 -10.30 19.34 22.69
CA LYS A 68 -11.61 19.65 23.27
C LYS A 68 -12.53 18.43 23.36
N LEU A 69 -12.15 17.31 22.76
CA LEU A 69 -12.80 16.01 22.92
C LEU A 69 -12.27 15.26 24.14
N ASP A 70 -11.18 15.69 24.75
CA ASP A 70 -10.72 15.12 26.02
C ASP A 70 -11.66 15.56 27.16
N PRO A 71 -11.80 14.76 28.24
CA PRO A 71 -12.58 15.16 29.41
C PRO A 71 -12.07 16.46 30.05
N PRO A 72 -12.95 17.25 30.71
CA PRO A 72 -14.39 17.05 30.87
C PRO A 72 -15.19 17.44 29.60
N PHE A 73 -16.15 16.58 29.21
CA PHE A 73 -17.01 16.84 28.06
C PHE A 73 -17.93 18.02 28.33
N THR A 74 -17.88 19.02 27.45
CA THR A 74 -18.70 20.24 27.55
C THR A 74 -19.53 20.42 26.29
N TYR A 75 -20.40 21.43 26.27
CA TYR A 75 -21.18 21.83 25.10
C TYR A 75 -20.34 21.98 23.81
N ILE A 76 -19.07 22.39 23.94
CA ILE A 76 -18.16 22.53 22.79
C ILE A 76 -17.74 21.16 22.25
N SER A 77 -17.51 20.19 23.12
CA SER A 77 -17.20 18.80 22.78
C SER A 77 -18.39 18.17 22.03
N ASP A 78 -19.61 18.37 22.53
CA ASP A 78 -20.84 17.84 21.92
C ASP A 78 -21.07 18.44 20.52
N LYS A 79 -20.96 19.77 20.40
CA LYS A 79 -21.03 20.48 19.11
C LYS A 79 -19.98 20.00 18.11
N LEU A 80 -18.77 19.73 18.58
CA LEU A 80 -17.68 19.27 17.71
C LEU A 80 -17.94 17.85 17.23
N ILE A 81 -18.44 16.97 18.11
CA ILE A 81 -18.85 15.60 17.75
C ILE A 81 -20.00 15.64 16.73
N ASP A 82 -21.01 16.47 16.95
CA ASP A 82 -22.14 16.61 16.02
C ASP A 82 -21.69 17.16 14.66
N PHE A 83 -20.73 18.09 14.66
CA PHE A 83 -20.12 18.59 13.44
C PHE A 83 -19.35 17.48 12.70
N ILE A 84 -18.51 16.71 13.40
CA ILE A 84 -17.77 15.59 12.81
C ILE A 84 -18.74 14.55 12.24
N LYS A 85 -19.76 14.15 12.99
CA LYS A 85 -20.80 13.20 12.55
C LYS A 85 -21.60 13.65 11.33
N LYS A 86 -21.69 14.96 11.07
CA LYS A 86 -22.42 15.50 9.91
C LYS A 86 -21.66 15.30 8.59
N TYR A 87 -20.34 15.16 8.64
CA TYR A 87 -19.46 15.10 7.46
C TYR A 87 -18.70 13.78 7.31
N ILE A 88 -18.88 12.85 8.26
CA ILE A 88 -18.57 11.42 8.12
C ILE A 88 -19.84 10.72 7.62
#